data_AF-A0A1V5Y6V2-F1
#
_entry.id   AF-A0A1V5Y6V2-F1
#
_cell.length_a   1.000
_cell.length_b   1.000
_cell.length_c   1.000
_cell.angle_alpha   90.00
_cell.angle_beta   90.00
_cell.angle_gamma   90.00
#
_symmetry.space_group_name_H-M   'P 1'
#
loop_
_entity.id
_entity.type
_entity.pdbx_description
1 polymer ?
#
loop_
_entity_poly.entity_id
_entity_poly.type
_entity_poly.pdbx_seq_one_letter_code
_entity_poly.pdbx_strand_id
1 'polypeptide(L)'
;MAKIEIQIDDGILTEAKKVLHSLGMDVEMAVSIYLRRIALEKGLPMIMTGTASKRIEQVITEDFEESFDDDIRVSTRSNSRITAAMVDEVWQAFLRHVRGSAEINPLSTEVSIKSGMNRGSAFIYLTVLANLVNGDSNTRVLKYNDLEYLMGKIRAELGESKYQKAIKSLIASVPYWREKIPGAFADKVEAYCKKHS
;
A
#
# COMPACT_ATOMS: atom_id res chain seq x y z
N MET A 1 24.42 20.49 -16.83
CA MET A 1 23.45 19.39 -17.00
C MET A 1 23.33 18.66 -15.67
N ALA A 2 22.13 18.21 -15.30
CA ALA A 2 21.96 17.40 -14.10
C ALA A 2 22.51 15.99 -14.35
N LYS A 3 23.18 15.40 -13.35
CA LYS A 3 23.70 14.03 -13.38
C LYS A 3 22.89 13.18 -12.42
N ILE A 4 22.48 11.99 -12.86
CA ILE A 4 21.82 10.99 -12.02
C ILE A 4 22.76 9.79 -11.95
N GLU A 5 23.10 9.36 -10.74
CA GLU A 5 23.86 8.13 -10.51
C GLU A 5 22.91 7.06 -9.97
N ILE A 6 22.86 5.92 -10.65
CA ILE A 6 22.02 4.79 -10.28
C ILE A 6 22.93 3.61 -9.99
N GLN A 7 22.86 3.10 -8.77
CA GLN A 7 23.56 1.86 -8.41
C GLN A 7 22.72 0.67 -8.87
N ILE A 8 23.31 -0.14 -9.73
CA ILE A 8 22.69 -1.33 -10.33
C ILE A 8 23.69 -2.46 -10.22
N ASP A 9 23.20 -3.67 -9.94
CA ASP A 9 24.01 -4.88 -10.04
C ASP A 9 24.57 -5.05 -11.46
N ASP A 10 25.86 -5.42 -11.56
CA ASP A 10 26.57 -5.54 -12.84
C ASP A 10 25.95 -6.61 -13.76
N GLY A 11 25.38 -7.67 -13.19
CA GLY A 11 24.67 -8.72 -13.92
C GLY A 11 23.41 -8.16 -14.59
N ILE A 12 22.59 -7.44 -13.82
CA ILE A 12 21.37 -6.79 -14.33
C ILE A 12 21.70 -5.76 -15.41
N LEU A 13 22.73 -4.94 -15.19
CA LEU A 13 23.15 -3.92 -16.16
C LEU A 13 23.61 -4.56 -17.47
N THR A 14 24.36 -5.66 -17.39
CA THR A 14 24.85 -6.39 -18.56
C THR A 14 23.71 -7.01 -19.36
N GLU A 15 22.74 -7.63 -18.68
CA GLU A 15 21.56 -8.19 -19.31
C GLU A 15 20.73 -7.09 -20.00
N ALA A 16 20.45 -5.99 -19.29
CA ALA A 16 19.70 -4.86 -19.82
C ALA A 16 20.36 -4.26 -21.07
N LYS A 17 21.69 -4.08 -21.06
CA LYS A 17 22.45 -3.62 -22.24
C LYS A 17 22.24 -4.53 -23.45
N LYS A 18 22.32 -5.84 -23.26
CA LYS A 18 22.14 -6.81 -24.34
C LYS A 18 20.74 -6.74 -24.94
N VAL A 19 19.71 -6.67 -24.10
CA VAL A 19 18.30 -6.56 -24.53
C VAL A 19 18.05 -5.25 -25.25
N LEU A 20 18.45 -4.11 -24.66
CA LEU A 20 18.25 -2.79 -25.25
C LEU A 20 18.98 -2.65 -26.59
N HIS A 21 20.21 -3.15 -26.70
CA HIS A 21 20.96 -3.10 -27.95
C HIS A 21 20.28 -3.93 -29.05
N SER A 22 19.65 -5.07 -28.70
CA SER A 22 18.87 -5.85 -29.68
C SER A 22 17.63 -5.10 -30.20
N LEU A 23 17.16 -4.10 -29.44
CA LEU A 23 16.07 -3.19 -29.81
C LEU A 23 16.58 -1.88 -30.45
N GLY A 24 17.89 -1.76 -30.69
CA GLY A 24 18.50 -0.55 -31.24
C GLY A 24 18.55 0.63 -30.26
N MET A 25 18.56 0.35 -28.96
CA MET A 25 18.58 1.37 -27.90
C MET A 25 19.80 1.21 -26.98
N ASP A 26 20.34 2.34 -26.52
CA ASP A 26 21.29 2.35 -25.42
C ASP A 26 20.60 2.60 -24.06
N VAL A 27 21.35 2.40 -22.97
CA VAL A 27 20.82 2.50 -21.60
C VAL A 27 20.41 3.94 -21.25
N GLU A 28 21.17 4.94 -21.70
CA GLU A 28 20.91 6.35 -21.37
C GLU A 28 19.62 6.84 -22.03
N MET A 29 19.41 6.45 -23.29
CA MET A 29 18.20 6.73 -24.05
C MET A 29 17.01 6.02 -23.41
N ALA A 30 17.14 4.75 -23.03
CA ALA A 30 16.07 4.00 -22.37
C ALA A 30 15.66 4.65 -21.03
N VAL A 31 16.62 5.04 -20.19
CA VAL A 31 16.36 5.71 -18.90
C VAL A 31 15.71 7.07 -19.14
N SER A 32 16.18 7.83 -20.12
CA SER A 32 15.62 9.15 -20.46
C SER A 32 14.17 9.06 -20.93
N ILE A 33 13.86 8.10 -21.81
CA ILE A 33 12.50 7.83 -22.28
C ILE A 33 11.59 7.42 -21.12
N TYR A 34 12.09 6.54 -20.24
CA TYR A 34 11.35 6.07 -19.08
C TYR A 34 10.99 7.20 -18.12
N LEU A 35 11.96 8.04 -17.74
CA LEU A 35 11.74 9.20 -16.87
C LEU A 35 10.76 10.21 -17.51
N ARG A 36 10.88 10.43 -18.83
CA ARG A 36 9.97 11.31 -19.57
C ARG A 36 8.53 10.76 -19.54
N ARG A 37 8.34 9.46 -19.72
CA ARG A 37 7.01 8.83 -19.62
C ARG A 37 6.43 8.97 -18.22
N ILE A 38 7.22 8.77 -17.16
CA ILE A 38 6.73 9.00 -15.78
C ILE A 38 6.24 10.44 -15.59
N ALA A 39 7.01 11.41 -16.08
CA ALA A 39 6.66 12.82 -15.95
C ALA A 39 5.37 13.21 -16.69
N LEU A 40 5.15 12.61 -17.87
CA LEU A 40 3.98 12.83 -18.72
C LEU A 40 2.74 12.09 -18.22
N GLU A 41 2.88 10.80 -17.91
CA GLU A 41 1.78 9.90 -17.55
C GLU A 41 1.41 9.97 -16.06
N LYS A 42 2.20 10.70 -15.25
CA LYS A 42 2.03 10.81 -13.78
C LYS A 42 1.97 9.45 -13.08
N GLY A 43 2.66 8.46 -13.63
CA GLY A 43 2.65 7.07 -13.17
C GLY A 43 3.77 6.25 -13.80
N LEU A 44 3.96 5.02 -13.35
CA LEU A 44 4.98 4.14 -13.93
C LEU A 44 4.47 3.58 -15.27
N PRO A 45 5.27 3.63 -16.35
CA PRO A 45 4.87 3.21 -17.70
C PRO A 45 4.99 1.70 -17.87
N MET A 46 4.34 0.96 -16.98
CA MET A 46 4.13 -0.47 -17.07
C MET A 46 2.63 -0.69 -17.09
N ILE A 47 2.15 -1.61 -17.93
CA ILE A 47 0.74 -2.01 -17.89
C ILE A 47 0.53 -2.62 -16.50
N MET A 48 -0.12 -1.85 -15.64
CA MET A 48 -0.67 -2.36 -14.40
C MET A 48 -1.70 -3.40 -14.84
N THR A 49 -1.37 -4.68 -14.79
CA THR A 49 -2.36 -5.76 -14.84
C THR A 49 -3.13 -5.78 -13.54
N GLY A 50 -3.75 -4.64 -13.20
CA GLY A 50 -4.88 -4.53 -12.32
C GLY A 50 -6.06 -4.31 -13.24
N THR A 51 -7.03 -5.20 -13.19
CA THR A 51 -8.31 -5.08 -13.88
C THR A 51 -8.79 -3.63 -13.83
N ALA A 52 -8.77 -2.96 -14.98
CA ALA A 52 -9.54 -1.74 -15.18
C ALA A 52 -11.00 -2.11 -14.91
N SER A 53 -11.47 -1.81 -13.70
CA SER A 53 -12.88 -1.90 -13.37
C SER A 53 -13.57 -0.87 -14.26
N LYS A 54 -14.18 -1.36 -15.34
CA LYS A 54 -15.17 -0.60 -16.08
C LYS A 54 -16.21 -0.13 -15.07
N ARG A 55 -16.46 1.19 -15.09
CA ARG A 55 -17.70 1.80 -14.62
C ARG A 55 -18.88 0.88 -14.88
N ILE A 56 -19.50 0.39 -13.83
CA ILE A 56 -20.92 0.07 -13.81
C ILE A 56 -21.45 0.73 -12.55
N GLU A 57 -22.19 1.81 -12.74
CA GLU A 57 -23.17 2.28 -11.77
C GLU A 57 -24.17 1.14 -11.57
N GLN A 58 -24.24 0.57 -10.37
CA GLN A 58 -25.40 -0.21 -9.94
C GLN A 58 -25.51 -0.19 -8.42
N VAL A 59 -26.43 0.69 -8.01
CA VAL A 59 -27.38 0.61 -6.90
C VAL A 59 -27.30 -0.64 -6.00
N ILE A 60 -27.18 -0.33 -4.71
CA ILE A 60 -27.43 -1.10 -3.48
C ILE A 60 -28.41 -2.28 -3.63
N THR A 61 -27.98 -3.45 -3.17
CA THR A 61 -28.80 -4.34 -2.33
C THR A 61 -27.92 -5.15 -1.39
N GLU A 62 -28.18 -5.01 -0.09
CA GLU A 62 -27.69 -5.84 1.00
C GLU A 62 -28.44 -7.17 1.00
N ASP A 63 -27.66 -8.25 1.22
CA ASP A 63 -28.01 -9.58 1.74
C ASP A 63 -27.28 -10.63 0.91
N PHE A 64 -26.38 -11.40 1.52
CA PHE A 64 -26.23 -12.81 1.13
C PHE A 64 -25.55 -13.61 2.25
N GLU A 65 -26.29 -14.62 2.67
CA GLU A 65 -25.99 -15.65 3.64
C GLU A 65 -24.69 -16.41 3.31
N GLU A 66 -23.90 -16.73 4.34
CA GLU A 66 -22.73 -17.59 4.24
C GLU A 66 -23.16 -19.06 4.07
N SER A 67 -23.08 -19.56 2.84
CA SER A 67 -23.01 -20.99 2.56
C SER A 67 -21.55 -21.39 2.38
N PHE A 68 -21.07 -22.19 3.34
CA PHE A 68 -19.88 -23.02 3.20
C PHE A 68 -20.20 -24.16 2.24
N ASP A 69 -19.44 -24.35 1.16
CA ASP A 69 -18.62 -25.55 1.00
C ASP A 69 -17.69 -25.52 -0.25
N ASP A 70 -16.61 -26.27 -0.06
CA ASP A 70 -15.86 -27.13 -0.98
C ASP A 70 -14.72 -26.62 -1.90
N ASP A 71 -13.73 -27.51 -1.92
CA ASP A 71 -12.46 -27.57 -2.62
C ASP A 71 -12.55 -27.34 -4.14
N ILE A 72 -11.45 -26.83 -4.71
CA ILE A 72 -10.62 -27.49 -5.75
C ILE A 72 -9.70 -26.44 -6.40
N ARG A 73 -8.43 -26.82 -6.46
CA ARG A 73 -7.28 -26.10 -7.01
C ARG A 73 -7.45 -25.70 -8.47
N VAL A 74 -7.34 -24.40 -8.74
CA VAL A 74 -6.68 -23.86 -9.95
C VAL A 74 -5.90 -22.61 -9.53
N SER A 75 -4.57 -22.64 -9.72
CA SER A 75 -3.66 -21.50 -9.50
C SER A 75 -3.91 -20.40 -10.54
N THR A 76 -5.03 -19.71 -10.35
CA THR A 76 -5.28 -18.39 -10.91
C THR A 76 -4.86 -17.43 -9.81
N ARG A 77 -4.00 -16.45 -10.10
CA ARG A 77 -3.52 -15.47 -9.12
C ARG A 77 -4.74 -14.73 -8.56
N SER A 78 -5.30 -15.24 -7.47
CA SER A 78 -6.45 -14.64 -6.83
C SER A 78 -5.96 -13.32 -6.26
N ASN A 79 -6.61 -12.22 -6.64
CA ASN A 79 -6.54 -11.01 -5.83
C ASN A 79 -7.21 -11.39 -4.50
N SER A 80 -6.45 -11.98 -3.59
CA SER A 80 -6.97 -12.44 -2.31
C SER A 80 -7.49 -11.21 -1.57
N ARG A 81 -8.80 -11.22 -1.30
CA ARG A 81 -9.44 -10.17 -0.52
C ARG A 81 -8.74 -10.14 0.84
N ILE A 82 -8.16 -9.00 1.21
CA ILE A 82 -7.55 -8.83 2.54
C ILE A 82 -8.61 -9.12 3.61
N THR A 83 -8.34 -10.11 4.46
CA THR A 83 -9.20 -10.59 5.56
C THR A 83 -8.79 -9.97 6.90
N ALA A 84 -9.66 -10.04 7.91
CA ALA A 84 -9.34 -9.57 9.26
C ALA A 84 -8.11 -10.27 9.85
N ALA A 85 -8.00 -11.59 9.67
CA ALA A 85 -6.84 -12.36 10.11
C ALA A 85 -5.53 -11.88 9.48
N MET A 86 -5.54 -11.46 8.21
CA MET A 86 -4.36 -10.86 7.58
C MET A 86 -4.01 -9.50 8.20
N VAL A 87 -5.00 -8.69 8.58
CA VAL A 87 -4.79 -7.40 9.26
C VAL A 87 -4.24 -7.60 10.67
N ASP A 88 -4.67 -8.64 11.39
CA ASP A 88 -4.10 -9.00 12.69
C ASP A 88 -2.64 -9.43 12.57
N GLU A 89 -2.28 -10.17 11.53
CA GLU A 89 -0.88 -10.54 11.26
C GLU A 89 -0.01 -9.31 10.97
N VAL A 90 -0.54 -8.33 10.21
CA VAL A 90 0.12 -7.02 10.05
C VAL A 90 0.33 -6.35 11.41
N TRP A 91 -0.69 -6.35 12.28
CA TRP A 91 -0.60 -5.72 13.58
C TRP A 91 0.50 -6.34 14.45
N GLN A 92 0.59 -7.68 14.50
CA GLN A 92 1.65 -8.37 15.23
C GLN A 92 3.04 -8.04 14.68
N ALA A 93 3.20 -8.02 13.35
CA ALA A 93 4.44 -7.60 12.71
C ALA A 93 4.78 -6.13 13.02
N PHE A 94 3.78 -5.25 13.05
CA PHE A 94 3.96 -3.85 13.40
C PHE A 94 4.43 -3.64 14.85
N LEU A 95 3.90 -4.39 15.81
CA LEU A 95 4.37 -4.33 17.20
C LEU A 95 5.86 -4.67 17.32
N ARG A 96 6.34 -5.61 16.51
CA ARG A 96 7.78 -5.93 16.41
C ARG A 96 8.59 -4.76 15.86
N HIS A 97 8.07 -4.06 14.85
CA HIS A 97 8.69 -2.85 14.32
C HIS A 97 8.82 -1.75 15.39
N VAL A 98 7.74 -1.46 16.12
CA VAL A 98 7.72 -0.43 17.17
C VAL A 98 8.70 -0.73 18.31
N ARG A 99 8.92 -2.02 18.61
CA ARG A 99 9.91 -2.47 19.60
C ARG A 99 11.37 -2.41 19.09
N GLY A 100 11.59 -1.92 17.87
CA GLY A 100 12.92 -1.82 17.26
C GLY A 100 13.48 -3.16 16.78
N SER A 101 12.66 -4.20 16.68
CA SER A 101 13.13 -5.56 16.43
C SER A 101 13.17 -5.96 14.94
N ALA A 102 12.60 -5.16 14.04
CA ALA A 102 12.64 -5.42 12.60
C ALA A 102 12.25 -4.18 11.76
N GLU A 103 12.76 -4.13 10.53
CA GLU A 103 12.40 -3.13 9.52
C GLU A 103 11.11 -3.51 8.76
N ILE A 104 10.43 -2.53 8.16
CA ILE A 104 9.16 -2.73 7.43
C ILE A 104 9.30 -3.70 6.25
N ASN A 105 10.42 -3.63 5.49
CA ASN A 105 10.64 -4.47 4.33
C ASN A 105 10.64 -5.98 4.65
N PRO A 106 11.49 -6.49 5.56
CA PRO A 106 11.46 -7.90 5.93
C PRO A 106 10.12 -8.32 6.56
N LEU A 107 9.51 -7.46 7.38
CA LEU A 107 8.20 -7.74 7.97
C LEU A 107 7.09 -7.88 6.93
N SER A 108 7.11 -7.07 5.86
CA SER A 108 6.12 -7.18 4.78
C SER A 108 6.20 -8.53 4.06
N THR A 109 7.40 -9.08 3.91
CA THR A 109 7.62 -10.42 3.34
C THR A 109 7.14 -11.49 4.31
N GLU A 110 7.44 -11.36 5.60
CA GLU A 110 7.00 -12.30 6.64
C GLU A 110 5.47 -12.37 6.72
N VAL A 111 4.78 -11.22 6.80
CA VAL A 111 3.32 -11.15 6.81
C VAL A 111 2.75 -11.80 5.55
N SER A 112 3.36 -11.56 4.39
CA SER A 112 2.91 -12.15 3.13
C SER A 112 3.00 -13.67 3.14
N ILE A 113 4.13 -14.21 3.60
CA ILE A 113 4.35 -15.67 3.70
C ILE A 113 3.38 -16.29 4.72
N LYS A 114 3.18 -15.65 5.88
CA LYS A 114 2.42 -16.22 6.98
C LYS A 114 0.90 -16.16 6.77
N SER A 115 0.41 -15.07 6.20
CA SER A 115 -1.04 -14.80 6.09
C SER A 115 -1.61 -15.00 4.69
N GLY A 116 -0.75 -15.11 3.66
CA GLY A 116 -1.17 -15.07 2.26
C GLY A 116 -1.56 -13.68 1.76
N MET A 117 -1.38 -12.62 2.56
CA MET A 117 -1.56 -11.24 2.11
C MET A 117 -0.56 -10.93 0.99
N ASN A 118 -0.97 -10.15 -0.02
CA ASN A 118 -0.02 -9.62 -0.99
C ASN A 118 1.06 -8.77 -0.28
N ARG A 119 2.34 -9.04 -0.56
CA ARG A 119 3.48 -8.32 0.05
C ARG A 119 3.38 -6.79 -0.09
N GLY A 120 2.90 -6.28 -1.23
CA GLY A 120 2.69 -4.86 -1.44
C GLY A 120 1.63 -4.27 -0.51
N SER A 121 0.52 -5.00 -0.30
CA SER A 121 -0.50 -4.64 0.69
C SER A 121 0.06 -4.65 2.10
N ALA A 122 0.82 -5.69 2.47
CA ALA A 122 1.45 -5.77 3.80
C ALA A 122 2.40 -4.60 4.04
N PHE A 123 3.21 -4.26 3.04
CA PHE A 123 4.10 -3.10 3.08
C PHE A 123 3.35 -1.78 3.26
N ILE A 124 2.24 -1.58 2.52
CA ILE A 124 1.41 -0.37 2.66
C ILE A 124 0.84 -0.27 4.08
N TYR A 125 0.26 -1.36 4.61
CA TYR A 125 -0.34 -1.32 5.95
C TYR A 125 0.70 -1.03 7.02
N LEU A 126 1.87 -1.69 6.98
CA LEU A 126 2.95 -1.46 7.92
C LEU A 126 3.49 -0.03 7.85
N THR A 127 3.63 0.52 6.64
CA THR A 127 4.08 1.91 6.43
C THR A 127 3.07 2.92 6.97
N VAL A 128 1.77 2.70 6.71
CA VAL A 128 0.72 3.56 7.25
C VAL A 128 0.73 3.56 8.76
N LEU A 129 0.83 2.39 9.40
CA LEU A 129 0.92 2.25 10.85
C LEU A 129 2.15 2.96 11.44
N ALA A 130 3.33 2.82 10.81
CA ALA A 130 4.54 3.50 11.24
C ALA A 130 4.37 5.02 11.21
N ASN A 131 3.85 5.56 10.10
CA ASN A 131 3.58 6.99 9.97
C ASN A 131 2.57 7.48 11.03
N LEU A 132 1.49 6.71 11.26
CA LEU A 132 0.49 7.05 12.28
C LEU A 132 1.12 7.21 13.66
N VAL A 133 1.87 6.22 14.14
CA VAL A 133 2.43 6.26 15.51
C VAL A 133 3.58 7.27 15.67
N ASN A 134 4.17 7.72 14.57
CA ASN A 134 5.19 8.76 14.54
C ASN A 134 4.60 10.16 14.39
N GLY A 135 3.38 10.28 13.86
CA GLY A 135 2.72 11.56 13.58
C GLY A 135 2.98 12.08 12.17
N ASP A 136 3.54 11.26 11.28
CA ASP A 136 3.90 11.63 9.92
C ASP A 136 2.71 11.51 8.97
N SER A 137 2.63 12.35 7.95
CA SER A 137 1.54 12.30 6.96
C SER A 137 1.62 11.06 6.07
N ASN A 138 0.46 10.49 5.75
CA ASN A 138 0.30 9.37 4.84
C ASN A 138 -0.16 9.81 3.45
N THR A 139 0.47 9.25 2.42
CA THR A 139 0.08 9.44 1.01
C THR A 139 -0.60 8.20 0.41
N ARG A 140 -0.52 7.07 1.11
CA ARG A 140 -1.21 5.81 0.76
C ARG A 140 -2.44 5.65 1.64
N VAL A 141 -3.40 4.86 1.16
CA VAL A 141 -4.62 4.53 1.88
C VAL A 141 -4.74 3.02 2.04
N LEU A 142 -5.51 2.63 3.05
CA LEU A 142 -5.96 1.26 3.30
C LEU A 142 -7.49 1.28 3.41
N LYS A 143 -8.13 0.12 3.54
CA LYS A 143 -9.59 0.07 3.68
C LYS A 143 -10.02 0.84 4.93
N TYR A 144 -11.05 1.67 4.82
CA TYR A 144 -11.49 2.51 5.94
C TYR A 144 -11.82 1.71 7.21
N ASN A 145 -12.51 0.57 7.09
CA ASN A 145 -12.83 -0.28 8.24
C ASN A 145 -11.56 -0.84 8.91
N ASP A 146 -10.54 -1.18 8.13
CA ASP A 146 -9.26 -1.64 8.66
C ASP A 146 -8.52 -0.48 9.36
N LEU A 147 -8.66 0.75 8.86
CA LEU A 147 -8.11 1.95 9.52
C LEU A 147 -8.73 2.13 10.90
N GLU A 148 -10.06 2.10 11.00
CA GLU A 148 -10.76 2.28 12.26
C GLU A 148 -10.38 1.19 13.26
N TYR A 149 -10.31 -0.06 12.81
CA TYR A 149 -9.85 -1.18 13.63
C TYR A 149 -8.44 -0.95 14.17
N LEU A 150 -7.49 -0.60 13.29
CA LEU A 150 -6.10 -0.36 13.65
C LEU A 150 -5.92 0.87 14.55
N MET A 151 -6.72 1.92 14.38
CA MET A 151 -6.74 3.07 15.28
C MET A 151 -7.21 2.66 16.68
N GLY A 152 -8.22 1.78 16.77
CA GLY A 152 -8.64 1.16 18.03
C GLY A 152 -7.51 0.38 18.70
N LYS A 153 -6.77 -0.41 17.92
CA LYS A 153 -5.59 -1.15 18.38
C LYS A 153 -4.47 -0.25 18.89
N ILE A 154 -4.16 0.83 18.16
CA ILE A 154 -3.18 1.84 18.61
C ILE A 154 -3.59 2.43 19.96
N ARG A 155 -4.87 2.79 20.13
CA ARG A 155 -5.36 3.34 21.40
C ARG A 155 -5.28 2.33 22.54
N ALA A 156 -5.73 1.11 22.32
CA ALA A 156 -5.83 0.08 23.35
C ALA A 156 -4.46 -0.48 23.76
N GLU A 157 -3.54 -0.68 22.81
CA GLU A 157 -2.30 -1.43 23.05
C GLU A 157 -1.03 -0.55 23.09
N LEU A 158 -1.03 0.62 22.44
CA LEU A 158 0.11 1.56 22.45
C LEU A 158 -0.14 2.81 23.31
N GLY A 159 -1.36 2.98 23.79
CA GLY A 159 -1.75 4.05 24.71
C GLY A 159 -2.06 5.39 24.05
N GLU A 160 -2.60 6.30 24.86
CA GLU A 160 -3.19 7.56 24.42
C GLU A 160 -2.17 8.48 23.73
N SER A 161 -0.90 8.49 24.17
CA SER A 161 0.14 9.32 23.54
C SER A 161 0.37 8.96 22.06
N LYS A 162 0.45 7.67 21.74
CA LYS A 162 0.60 7.19 20.36
C LYS A 162 -0.68 7.39 19.55
N TYR A 163 -1.84 7.23 20.18
CA TYR A 163 -3.13 7.51 19.57
C TYR A 163 -3.27 8.98 19.14
N GLN A 164 -2.90 9.93 20.01
CA GLN A 164 -2.91 11.36 19.67
C GLN A 164 -1.97 11.72 18.52
N LYS A 165 -0.81 11.06 18.41
CA LYS A 165 0.06 11.18 17.24
C LYS A 165 -0.61 10.65 15.97
N ALA A 166 -1.30 9.51 16.08
CA ALA A 166 -2.03 8.93 14.97
C ALA A 166 -3.17 9.84 14.48
N ILE A 167 -3.93 10.48 15.38
CA ILE A 167 -4.95 11.48 15.02
C ILE A 167 -4.32 12.66 14.27
N LYS A 168 -3.19 13.19 14.76
CA LYS A 168 -2.46 14.27 14.07
C LYS A 168 -1.97 13.85 12.68
N SER A 169 -1.43 12.63 12.56
CA SER A 169 -1.03 12.05 11.27
C SER A 169 -2.22 12.00 10.30
N LEU A 170 -3.39 11.51 10.74
CA LEU A 170 -4.60 11.48 9.91
C LEU A 170 -5.02 12.87 9.45
N ILE A 171 -5.10 13.84 10.36
CA ILE A 171 -5.44 15.23 10.05
C ILE A 171 -4.48 15.81 9.00
N ALA A 172 -3.17 15.58 9.15
CA ALA A 172 -2.15 16.03 8.21
C ALA A 172 -2.23 15.33 6.84
N SER A 173 -2.81 14.12 6.78
CA SER A 173 -2.94 13.32 5.56
C SER A 173 -4.17 13.69 4.72
N VAL A 174 -5.24 14.20 5.35
CA VAL A 174 -6.52 14.53 4.71
C VAL A 174 -6.37 15.46 3.50
N PRO A 175 -5.59 16.56 3.53
CA PRO A 175 -5.47 17.46 2.38
C PRO A 175 -4.96 16.73 1.12
N TYR A 176 -3.93 15.89 1.28
CA TYR A 176 -3.37 15.10 0.17
C TYR A 176 -4.39 14.09 -0.36
N TRP A 177 -5.08 13.37 0.51
CA TRP A 177 -6.10 12.40 0.08
C TRP A 177 -7.28 13.06 -0.60
N ARG A 178 -7.74 14.21 -0.12
CA ARG A 178 -8.82 14.98 -0.74
C ARG A 178 -8.45 15.44 -2.15
N GLU A 179 -7.19 15.82 -2.37
CA GLU A 179 -6.72 16.24 -3.70
C GLU A 179 -6.45 15.06 -4.64
N LYS A 180 -5.83 13.98 -4.16
CA LYS A 180 -5.27 12.92 -5.00
C LYS A 180 -6.08 11.63 -5.06
N ILE A 181 -6.99 11.40 -4.12
CA ILE A 181 -7.73 10.15 -4.00
C ILE A 181 -9.21 10.42 -4.22
N PRO A 182 -9.79 9.95 -5.33
CA PRO A 182 -11.20 10.19 -5.61
C PRO A 182 -12.10 9.43 -4.61
N GLY A 183 -13.25 10.03 -4.30
CA GLY A 183 -14.29 9.43 -3.45
C GLY A 183 -14.27 9.91 -1.99
N ALA A 184 -15.07 9.26 -1.16
CA ALA A 184 -15.39 9.73 0.20
C ALA A 184 -14.36 9.34 1.28
N PHE A 185 -13.18 8.82 0.91
CA PHE A 185 -12.21 8.34 1.91
C PHE A 185 -11.72 9.49 2.81
N ALA A 186 -11.32 10.61 2.21
CA ALA A 186 -10.83 11.78 2.96
C ALA A 186 -11.92 12.34 3.90
N ASP A 187 -13.17 12.38 3.45
CA ASP A 187 -14.28 12.89 4.25
C ASP A 187 -14.62 11.97 5.43
N LYS A 188 -14.59 10.65 5.23
CA LYS A 188 -14.74 9.67 6.31
C LYS A 188 -13.64 9.82 7.36
N VAL A 189 -12.38 9.96 6.94
CA VAL A 189 -11.27 10.17 7.88
C VAL A 189 -11.39 11.51 8.60
N GLU A 190 -11.78 12.58 7.92
CA GLU A 190 -11.97 13.88 8.54
C GLU A 190 -13.09 13.83 9.61
N ALA A 191 -14.20 13.15 9.31
CA ALA A 191 -15.28 12.92 10.26
C ALA A 191 -14.83 12.08 11.47
N TYR A 192 -14.05 11.03 11.22
CA TYR A 192 -13.42 10.23 12.29
C TYR A 192 -12.56 11.13 13.19
N CYS A 193 -11.67 11.95 12.60
CA CYS A 193 -10.79 12.81 13.38
C CYS A 193 -11.58 13.79 14.24
N LYS A 194 -12.62 14.45 13.71
CA LYS A 194 -13.48 15.38 14.47
C LYS A 194 -14.18 14.74 15.68
N LYS A 195 -14.50 13.44 15.60
CA LYS A 195 -15.13 12.69 16.70
C LYS A 195 -14.14 12.31 17.81
N HIS A 196 -12.86 12.24 17.46
CA HIS A 196 -11.81 11.67 18.31
C HIS A 196 -10.71 12.68 18.72
N SER A 197 -10.79 13.92 18.23
CA SER A 197 -9.94 15.07 18.59
C SER A 197 -10.44 15.81 19.82
#